data_AF-X1I2S2-F1
#
_entry.id   AF-X1I2S2-F1
#
_cell.length_a   1.000
_cell.length_b   1.000
_cell.length_c   1.000
_cell.angle_alpha   90.00
_cell.angle_beta   90.00
_cell.angle_gamma   90.00
#
_symmetry.space_group_name_H-M   'P 1'
#
loop_
_entity.id
_entity.type
_entity.pdbx_description
1 polymer ?
#
loop_
_entity_poly.entity_id
_entity_poly.type
_entity_poly.pdbx_seq_one_letter_code
_entity_poly.pdbx_strand_id
1 'polypeptide(L)'
;MYTAGKIHIWAQEKKPDLIGVDVIGLGAGVADRLREMGDKVLDVNSAEKAEEETKFCNLRAEMWWNTGRRFAEKDIKLTWQGESGEDKDLARELSSVSYLIRNGRILIEPKEKIKERLGRSPDKADAYIIGLHTLDHAVISKRWLNWEAEQDAEALANANKYTGG
;
A
#
# COMPACT_ATOMS: atom_id res chain seq x y z
N MET A 1 -13.76 3.99 -15.37
CA MET A 1 -12.81 3.31 -16.29
C MET A 1 -11.59 4.14 -16.68
N TYR A 2 -11.65 5.47 -16.83
CA TYR A 2 -10.47 6.29 -17.18
C TYR A 2 -9.27 6.14 -16.22
N THR A 3 -9.53 6.15 -14.92
CA THR A 3 -8.49 6.02 -13.88
C THR A 3 -7.73 4.69 -13.96
N ALA A 4 -8.45 3.57 -14.09
CA ALA A 4 -7.83 2.25 -14.24
C ALA A 4 -6.94 2.18 -15.48
N GLY A 5 -7.40 2.74 -16.61
CA GLY A 5 -6.59 2.80 -17.83
C GLY A 5 -5.29 3.59 -17.66
N LYS A 6 -5.32 4.74 -16.97
CA LYS A 6 -4.12 5.51 -16.65
C LYS A 6 -3.14 4.73 -15.76
N ILE A 7 -3.65 4.10 -14.70
CA ILE A 7 -2.83 3.29 -13.79
C ILE A 7 -2.20 2.13 -14.57
N HIS A 8 -2.96 1.43 -15.41
CA HIS A 8 -2.45 0.34 -16.22
C HIS A 8 -1.32 0.77 -17.17
N ILE A 9 -1.51 1.87 -17.92
CA ILE A 9 -0.46 2.40 -18.82
C ILE A 9 0.82 2.69 -18.02
N TRP A 10 0.67 3.31 -16.85
CA TRP A 10 1.81 3.59 -16.00
C TRP A 10 2.43 2.30 -15.41
N ALA A 11 1.63 1.29 -15.10
CA ALA A 11 2.09 -0.02 -14.66
C ALA A 11 2.86 -0.76 -15.75
N GLN A 12 2.50 -0.62 -17.02
CA GLN A 12 3.29 -1.19 -18.13
C GLN A 12 4.69 -0.54 -18.23
N GLU A 13 4.79 0.75 -17.94
CA GLU A 13 6.06 1.47 -17.94
C GLU A 13 6.92 1.14 -16.70
N LYS A 14 6.31 1.21 -15.51
CA LYS A 14 7.01 1.09 -14.22
C LYS A 14 7.16 -0.35 -13.73
N LYS A 15 6.37 -1.28 -14.26
CA LYS A 15 6.34 -2.71 -13.94
C LYS A 15 6.30 -2.98 -12.42
N PRO A 16 5.30 -2.44 -11.71
CA PRO A 16 5.16 -2.71 -10.28
C PRO A 16 4.86 -4.19 -10.03
N ASP A 17 5.42 -4.75 -8.95
CA ASP A 17 5.11 -6.13 -8.54
C ASP A 17 3.67 -6.28 -8.03
N LEU A 18 3.11 -5.22 -7.44
CA LEU A 18 1.78 -5.19 -6.82
C LEU A 18 1.24 -3.75 -6.81
N ILE A 19 -0.07 -3.59 -7.07
CA ILE A 19 -0.78 -2.31 -7.04
C ILE A 19 -1.80 -2.34 -5.90
N GLY A 20 -1.72 -1.40 -4.97
CA GLY A 20 -2.71 -1.25 -3.90
C GLY A 20 -3.83 -0.30 -4.28
N VAL A 21 -5.09 -0.69 -4.04
CA VAL A 21 -6.26 0.14 -4.33
C VAL A 21 -7.17 0.20 -3.09
N ASP A 22 -7.56 1.41 -2.66
CA ASP A 22 -8.55 1.56 -1.58
C ASP A 22 -9.97 1.24 -2.09
N VAL A 23 -10.56 0.16 -1.59
CA VAL A 23 -11.84 -0.39 -2.10
C VAL A 23 -13.09 0.04 -1.35
N ILE A 24 -12.99 0.81 -0.25
CA ILE A 24 -14.16 1.24 0.54
C ILE A 24 -15.19 2.00 -0.30
N GLY A 25 -14.73 2.80 -1.26
CA GLY A 25 -15.55 3.69 -2.06
C GLY A 25 -15.66 3.23 -3.51
N LEU A 26 -15.37 4.14 -4.43
CA LEU A 26 -15.42 3.88 -5.88
C LEU A 26 -14.25 3.03 -6.40
N GLY A 27 -13.33 2.59 -5.51
CA GLY A 27 -12.11 1.89 -5.89
C GLY A 27 -12.32 0.44 -6.30
N ALA A 28 -13.39 -0.22 -5.85
CA ALA A 28 -13.67 -1.62 -6.21
C ALA A 28 -13.70 -1.83 -7.73
N GLY A 29 -14.44 -1.00 -8.47
CA GLY A 29 -14.48 -1.08 -9.94
C GLY A 29 -13.17 -0.69 -10.63
N VAL A 30 -12.27 0.04 -9.96
CA VAL A 30 -10.91 0.29 -10.46
C VAL A 30 -10.04 -0.95 -10.29
N ALA A 31 -10.11 -1.59 -9.11
CA ALA A 31 -9.39 -2.83 -8.82
C ALA A 31 -9.79 -3.96 -9.77
N ASP A 32 -11.10 -4.16 -9.97
CA ASP A 32 -11.63 -5.16 -10.90
C ASP A 32 -11.12 -4.92 -12.33
N ARG A 33 -11.18 -3.66 -12.79
CA ARG A 33 -10.73 -3.34 -14.15
C ARG A 33 -9.23 -3.53 -14.33
N LEU A 34 -8.41 -3.24 -13.32
CA LEU A 34 -6.97 -3.50 -13.36
C LEU A 34 -6.66 -5.00 -13.42
N ARG A 35 -7.40 -5.83 -12.67
CA ARG A 35 -7.30 -7.29 -12.77
C ARG A 35 -7.68 -7.82 -14.14
N GLU A 36 -8.77 -7.31 -14.73
CA GLU A 36 -9.17 -7.66 -16.11
C GLU A 36 -8.09 -7.32 -17.14
N MET A 37 -7.30 -6.28 -16.89
CA MET A 37 -6.19 -5.85 -17.74
C MET A 37 -4.88 -6.61 -17.44
N GLY A 38 -4.89 -7.54 -16.48
CA GLY A 38 -3.76 -8.41 -16.15
C GLY A 38 -2.82 -7.89 -15.05
N ASP A 39 -3.17 -6.79 -14.37
CA ASP A 39 -2.36 -6.26 -13.29
C ASP A 39 -2.60 -7.03 -11.97
N LYS A 40 -1.56 -7.11 -11.13
CA LYS A 40 -1.65 -7.67 -9.77
C LYS A 40 -2.15 -6.59 -8.81
N VAL A 41 -3.31 -6.81 -8.20
CA VAL A 41 -3.99 -5.82 -7.36
C VAL A 41 -4.25 -6.34 -5.95
N LEU A 42 -3.81 -5.59 -4.95
CA LEU A 42 -4.19 -5.73 -3.55
C LEU A 42 -5.36 -4.80 -3.23
N ASP A 43 -6.48 -5.38 -2.79
CA ASP A 43 -7.59 -4.62 -2.26
C ASP A 43 -7.25 -4.19 -0.84
N VAL A 44 -7.21 -2.88 -0.61
CA VAL A 44 -6.99 -2.31 0.71
C VAL A 44 -8.30 -1.71 1.18
N ASN A 45 -8.87 -2.25 2.25
CA ASN A 45 -10.07 -1.69 2.84
C ASN A 45 -9.66 -0.93 4.11
N SER A 46 -9.46 0.37 3.98
CA SER A 46 -8.98 1.20 5.09
C SER A 46 -9.91 1.26 6.33
N ALA A 47 -11.15 0.76 6.25
CA ALA A 47 -12.12 0.66 7.33
C ALA A 47 -12.11 -0.70 8.02
N GLU A 48 -11.34 -1.67 7.52
CA GLU A 48 -11.15 -2.95 8.19
C GLU A 48 -10.47 -2.79 9.54
N LYS A 49 -10.50 -3.88 10.30
CA LYS A 49 -9.81 -3.99 11.58
C LYS A 49 -8.30 -3.86 11.34
N ALA A 50 -7.64 -3.17 12.27
CA ALA A 50 -6.19 -3.16 12.33
C ALA A 50 -5.66 -4.53 12.78
N GLU A 51 -4.39 -4.82 12.49
CA GLU A 51 -3.69 -5.98 13.05
C GLU A 51 -3.50 -5.79 14.56
N GLU A 52 -3.01 -4.63 15.00
CA GLU A 52 -2.95 -4.25 16.43
C GLU A 52 -4.30 -3.65 16.92
N GLU A 53 -5.37 -4.46 16.95
CA GLU A 53 -6.74 -4.02 17.32
C GLU A 53 -6.85 -3.35 18.70
N THR A 54 -5.93 -3.66 19.63
CA THR A 54 -5.86 -3.06 20.97
C THR A 54 -5.32 -1.63 20.96
N LYS A 55 -4.64 -1.23 19.88
CA LYS A 55 -3.98 0.07 19.74
C LYS A 55 -4.65 0.94 18.70
N PHE A 56 -5.16 0.37 17.61
CA PHE A 56 -5.75 1.13 16.50
C PHE A 56 -7.24 0.83 16.34
N CYS A 57 -8.01 1.84 15.93
CA CYS A 57 -9.44 1.68 15.67
C CYS A 57 -9.74 0.97 14.34
N ASN A 58 -8.86 1.10 13.35
CA ASN A 58 -9.00 0.53 12.01
C ASN A 58 -7.66 0.52 11.27
N LEU A 59 -7.63 -0.16 10.12
CA LEU A 59 -6.45 -0.29 9.27
C LEU A 59 -5.93 1.08 8.81
N ARG A 60 -6.82 2.04 8.49
CA ARG A 60 -6.40 3.42 8.18
C ARG A 60 -5.52 4.00 9.29
N ALA A 61 -5.93 3.86 10.55
CA ALA A 61 -5.17 4.41 11.66
C ALA A 61 -3.80 3.74 11.84
N GLU A 62 -3.75 2.43 11.66
CA GLU A 62 -2.52 1.66 11.71
C GLU A 62 -1.54 2.03 10.59
N MET A 63 -2.01 2.08 9.32
CA MET A 63 -1.17 2.43 8.18
C MET A 63 -0.56 3.84 8.31
N TRP A 64 -1.36 4.83 8.74
CA TRP A 64 -0.89 6.19 9.00
C TRP A 64 0.14 6.23 10.11
N TRP A 65 -0.12 5.55 11.23
CA TRP A 65 0.80 5.50 12.37
C TRP A 65 2.14 4.86 12.00
N ASN A 66 2.08 3.70 11.34
CA ASN A 66 3.27 2.96 10.91
C ASN A 66 4.11 3.78 9.93
N THR A 67 3.47 4.50 9.02
CA THR A 67 4.18 5.43 8.11
C THR A 67 4.89 6.54 8.88
N GLY A 68 4.20 7.19 9.84
CA GLY A 68 4.82 8.21 10.69
C GLY A 68 6.01 7.69 11.49
N ARG A 69 5.90 6.47 12.02
CA ARG A 69 7.00 5.77 12.71
C ARG A 69 8.20 5.54 11.79
N ARG A 70 7.97 5.03 10.57
CA ARG A 70 9.04 4.81 9.57
C ARG A 70 9.75 6.12 9.19
N PHE A 71 9.04 7.24 9.12
CA PHE A 71 9.67 8.55 8.92
C PHE A 71 10.52 8.97 10.13
N ALA A 72 10.00 8.80 11.36
CA ALA A 72 10.72 9.16 12.58
C ALA A 72 12.00 8.32 12.78
N GLU A 73 11.93 7.04 12.43
CA GLU A 73 13.06 6.09 12.49
C GLU A 73 14.03 6.24 11.31
N LYS A 74 13.70 7.08 10.32
CA LYS A 74 14.46 7.32 9.07
C LYS A 74 14.56 6.10 8.16
N ASP A 75 13.62 5.16 8.28
CA ASP A 75 13.48 4.00 7.38
C ASP A 75 13.03 4.43 5.97
N ILE A 76 12.28 5.52 5.90
CA ILE A 76 11.80 6.10 4.64
C ILE A 76 12.11 7.59 4.58
N LYS A 77 12.26 8.09 3.34
CA LYS A 77 12.39 9.51 3.04
C LYS A 77 11.68 9.81 1.72
N LEU A 78 11.16 11.03 1.58
CA LEU A 78 10.62 11.48 0.30
C LEU A 78 11.78 11.72 -0.67
N THR A 79 11.92 10.85 -1.66
CA THR A 79 12.96 10.93 -2.70
C THR A 79 12.44 11.38 -4.05
N TRP A 80 11.13 11.28 -4.27
CA TRP A 80 10.53 11.67 -5.54
C TRP A 80 10.62 13.17 -5.73
N GLN A 81 11.25 13.55 -6.84
CA GLN A 81 11.26 14.92 -7.33
C GLN A 81 10.34 14.92 -8.55
N GLY A 82 9.24 15.67 -8.47
CA GLY A 82 8.36 15.89 -9.60
C GLY A 82 9.02 16.79 -10.65
N GLU A 83 8.28 17.12 -11.70
CA GLU A 83 8.76 17.96 -12.80
C GLU A 83 9.29 19.34 -12.33
N SER A 84 8.81 19.82 -11.18
CA SER A 84 9.19 21.11 -10.59
C SER A 84 10.09 21.00 -9.34
N GLY A 85 10.64 19.82 -9.06
CA GLY A 85 11.44 19.54 -7.85
C GLY A 85 10.64 18.83 -6.75
N GLU A 86 10.91 19.15 -5.48
CA GLU A 86 10.27 18.49 -4.32
C GLU A 86 8.74 18.52 -4.38
N ASP A 87 8.08 17.39 -4.10
CA ASP A 87 6.61 17.34 -3.99
C ASP A 87 6.14 17.95 -2.67
N LYS A 88 6.14 19.28 -2.63
CA LYS A 88 5.67 20.08 -1.50
C LYS A 88 4.21 19.80 -1.16
N ASP A 89 3.42 19.37 -2.13
CA ASP A 89 2.02 19.01 -1.92
C ASP A 89 1.90 17.72 -1.09
N LEU A 90 2.65 16.68 -1.46
CA LEU A 90 2.69 15.44 -0.68
C LEU A 90 3.20 15.69 0.75
N ALA A 91 4.30 16.44 0.89
CA ALA A 91 4.85 16.78 2.20
C ALA A 91 3.85 17.55 3.07
N ARG A 92 3.14 18.53 2.48
CA ARG A 92 2.10 19.29 3.16
C ARG A 92 0.96 18.37 3.62
N GLU A 93 0.47 17.50 2.73
CA GLU A 93 -0.62 16.56 3.07
C GLU A 93 -0.22 15.61 4.21
N LEU A 94 0.96 14.98 4.12
CA LEU A 94 1.48 14.08 5.16
C LEU A 94 1.62 14.76 6.52
N SER A 95 2.05 16.03 6.55
CA SER A 95 2.23 16.79 7.80
C SER A 95 0.94 17.37 8.40
N SER A 96 -0.18 17.32 7.67
CA SER A 96 -1.42 17.99 8.07
C SER A 96 -2.40 17.11 8.83
N VAL A 97 -2.21 15.79 8.77
CA VAL A 97 -3.11 14.79 9.35
C VAL A 97 -2.78 14.56 10.80
N SER A 98 -3.81 14.62 11.64
CA SER A 98 -3.71 14.32 13.06
C SER A 98 -4.50 13.06 13.44
N TYR A 99 -4.24 12.56 14.66
CA TYR A 99 -4.98 11.46 15.26
C TYR A 99 -5.76 11.94 16.50
N LEU A 100 -6.74 11.13 16.89
CA LEU A 100 -7.57 11.26 18.07
C LEU A 100 -7.49 9.94 18.84
N ILE A 101 -7.77 10.00 20.14
CA ILE A 101 -7.93 8.79 20.97
C ILE A 101 -9.43 8.52 21.14
N ARG A 102 -9.86 7.33 20.74
CA ARG A 102 -11.25 6.85 20.87
C ARG A 102 -11.23 5.52 21.60
N ASN A 103 -11.82 5.48 22.79
CA ASN A 103 -11.88 4.27 23.63
C ASN A 103 -10.49 3.65 23.87
N GLY A 104 -9.49 4.49 24.19
CA GLY A 104 -8.11 4.05 24.43
C GLY A 104 -7.31 3.70 23.17
N ARG A 105 -7.90 3.80 21.97
CA ARG A 105 -7.26 3.44 20.69
C ARG A 105 -7.07 4.65 19.79
N ILE A 106 -6.04 4.60 18.96
CA ILE A 106 -5.70 5.62 17.98
C ILE A 106 -6.68 5.55 16.80
N LEU A 107 -7.18 6.72 16.41
CA LEU A 107 -8.05 6.92 15.25
C LEU A 107 -7.55 8.12 14.45
N ILE A 108 -7.37 7.97 13.15
CA ILE A 108 -7.04 9.11 12.29
C ILE A 108 -8.27 9.99 12.10
N GLU A 109 -8.07 11.31 12.10
CA GLU A 109 -9.16 12.25 11.99
C GLU A 109 -9.98 12.05 10.69
N PRO A 110 -11.27 12.42 10.70
CA PRO A 110 -12.12 12.32 9.52
C PRO A 110 -11.58 13.16 8.36
N LYS A 111 -11.82 12.72 7.12
CA LYS A 111 -11.35 13.43 5.92
C LYS A 111 -11.88 14.86 5.84
N GLU A 112 -13.08 15.09 6.37
CA GLU A 112 -13.75 16.39 6.42
C GLU A 112 -12.90 17.41 7.20
N LYS A 113 -12.36 17.03 8.36
CA LYS A 113 -11.48 17.90 9.17
C LYS A 113 -10.15 18.20 8.48
N ILE A 114 -9.59 17.21 7.79
CA ILE A 114 -8.36 17.40 7.02
C ILE A 114 -8.62 18.38 5.87
N LYS A 115 -9.76 18.22 5.17
CA LYS A 115 -10.19 19.10 4.08
C LYS A 115 -10.42 20.53 4.55
N GLU A 116 -11.04 20.74 5.70
CA GLU A 116 -11.20 22.08 6.29
C GLU A 116 -9.84 22.78 6.49
N ARG A 117 -8.81 22.02 6.86
CA ARG A 117 -7.45 22.54 7.09
C ARG A 117 -6.66 22.77 5.80
N LEU A 118 -6.77 21.83 4.85
CA LEU A 118 -5.99 21.84 3.60
C LEU A 118 -6.68 22.57 2.44
N GLY A 119 -7.99 22.79 2.52
CA GLY A 119 -8.83 23.21 1.39
C GLY A 119 -9.07 22.11 0.34
N ARG A 120 -8.49 20.93 0.50
CA ARG A 120 -8.62 19.77 -0.41
C ARG A 120 -8.44 18.44 0.32
N SER A 121 -8.81 17.34 -0.34
CA SER A 121 -8.60 15.98 0.19
C SER A 121 -7.10 15.64 0.19
N PRO A 122 -6.57 14.93 1.21
CA PRO A 122 -5.17 14.52 1.28
C PRO A 122 -4.89 13.28 0.41
N ASP A 123 -5.34 13.27 -0.84
CA ASP A 123 -5.39 12.06 -1.67
C ASP A 123 -3.98 11.55 -2.03
N LYS A 124 -2.97 12.42 -2.14
CA LYS A 124 -1.59 11.99 -2.40
C LYS A 124 -1.02 11.28 -1.17
N ALA A 125 -1.27 11.82 0.02
CA ALA A 125 -0.81 11.21 1.27
C ALA A 125 -1.49 9.86 1.53
N ASP A 126 -2.80 9.76 1.33
CA ASP A 126 -3.52 8.49 1.43
C ASP A 126 -2.95 7.46 0.43
N ALA A 127 -2.73 7.85 -0.83
CA ALA A 127 -2.13 6.96 -1.85
C ALA A 127 -0.70 6.52 -1.49
N TYR A 128 0.12 7.42 -0.95
CA TYR A 128 1.48 7.11 -0.50
C TYR A 128 1.48 6.06 0.63
N ILE A 129 0.59 6.23 1.59
CA ILE A 129 0.47 5.34 2.76
C ILE A 129 -0.05 3.96 2.36
N ILE A 130 -1.05 3.91 1.47
CA ILE A 130 -1.51 2.65 0.87
C ILE A 130 -0.37 1.98 0.10
N GLY A 131 0.42 2.75 -0.64
CA GLY A 131 1.60 2.25 -1.35
C GLY A 131 2.62 1.60 -0.43
N LEU A 132 2.91 2.20 0.72
CA LEU A 132 3.80 1.61 1.73
C LEU A 132 3.22 0.33 2.34
N HIS A 133 1.94 0.32 2.69
CA HIS A 133 1.27 -0.89 3.17
C HIS A 133 1.28 -2.01 2.12
N THR A 134 1.08 -1.66 0.85
CA THR A 134 1.14 -2.58 -0.28
C THR A 134 2.55 -3.14 -0.46
N LEU A 135 3.59 -2.33 -0.26
CA LEU A 135 4.98 -2.76 -0.34
C LEU A 135 5.28 -3.89 0.66
N ASP A 136 4.77 -3.76 1.89
CA ASP A 136 4.94 -4.77 2.94
C ASP A 136 4.29 -6.12 2.52
N HIS A 137 3.23 -6.09 1.70
CA HIS A 137 2.59 -7.28 1.11
C HIS A 137 3.26 -7.79 -0.18
N ALA A 138 3.91 -6.90 -0.94
CA ALA A 138 4.62 -7.26 -2.17
C ALA A 138 5.89 -8.07 -1.86
N VAL A 139 6.62 -7.70 -0.80
CA VAL A 139 7.83 -8.39 -0.34
C VAL A 139 7.52 -9.84 0.07
N ILE A 140 6.33 -10.06 0.63
CA ILE A 140 5.84 -11.40 0.96
C ILE A 140 5.76 -12.25 -0.32
N SER A 141 5.17 -11.74 -1.41
CA SER A 141 5.02 -12.51 -2.67
C SER A 141 6.34 -12.99 -3.29
N LYS A 142 7.42 -12.19 -3.26
CA LYS A 142 8.74 -12.62 -3.77
C LYS A 142 9.39 -13.69 -2.90
N ARG A 143 9.19 -13.63 -1.59
CA ARG A 143 9.72 -14.62 -0.66
C ARG A 143 9.03 -15.98 -0.81
N TRP A 144 7.73 -16.02 -1.08
CA TRP A 144 7.00 -17.26 -1.39
C TRP A 144 7.37 -17.83 -2.76
N LEU A 145 7.50 -17.00 -3.81
CA LEU A 145 7.93 -17.44 -5.14
C LEU A 145 9.36 -18.01 -5.13
N ASN A 146 10.27 -17.41 -4.36
CA ASN A 146 11.64 -17.91 -4.23
C ASN A 146 11.71 -19.20 -3.41
N TRP A 147 10.88 -19.34 -2.36
CA TRP A 147 10.79 -20.56 -1.57
C TRP A 147 10.28 -21.73 -2.43
N GLU A 148 9.18 -21.55 -3.18
CA GLU A 148 8.67 -22.60 -4.09
C GLU A 148 9.69 -22.98 -5.18
N ALA A 149 10.36 -21.99 -5.78
CA ALA A 149 11.42 -22.25 -6.76
C ALA A 149 12.63 -23.01 -6.16
N GLU A 150 13.01 -22.71 -4.91
CA GLU A 150 14.07 -23.43 -4.20
C GLU A 150 13.65 -24.86 -3.84
N GLN A 151 12.40 -25.08 -3.40
CA GLN A 151 11.86 -26.41 -3.13
C GLN A 151 11.71 -27.26 -4.40
N ASP A 152 11.25 -26.67 -5.51
CA ASP A 152 11.15 -27.35 -6.80
C ASP A 152 12.54 -27.70 -7.36
N ALA A 153 13.51 -26.79 -7.23
CA ALA A 153 14.89 -27.06 -7.61
C ALA A 153 15.54 -28.14 -6.75
N GLU A 154 15.30 -28.14 -5.44
CA GLU A 154 15.79 -29.17 -4.52
C GLU A 154 15.09 -30.53 -4.75
N ALA A 155 13.79 -30.53 -5.04
CA ALA A 155 13.03 -31.71 -5.40
C ALA A 155 13.50 -32.32 -6.73
N LEU A 156 13.79 -31.49 -7.75
CA LEU A 156 14.36 -31.92 -9.02
C LEU A 156 15.80 -32.43 -8.88
N ALA A 157 16.64 -31.75 -8.08
CA ALA A 157 18.01 -32.17 -7.80
C ALA A 157 18.07 -33.50 -7.04
N ASN A 158 17.07 -33.76 -6.19
CA ASN A 158 16.95 -35.01 -5.42
C ASN A 158 16.03 -36.06 -6.07
N ALA A 159 15.40 -35.78 -7.21
CA ALA A 159 14.52 -36.72 -7.91
C ALA A 159 15.27 -38.00 -8.33
N ASN A 160 16.51 -37.86 -8.78
CA ASN A 160 17.40 -38.98 -9.13
C ASN A 160 17.83 -39.84 -7.92
N LYS A 161 17.55 -39.38 -6.69
CA LYS A 161 17.88 -40.11 -5.45
C LYS A 161 16.79 -41.12 -5.07
N TYR A 162 15.59 -40.99 -5.65
CA TYR A 162 14.43 -41.84 -5.38
C TYR A 162 13.93 -42.63 -6.60
N THR A 163 14.42 -42.33 -7.81
CA THR A 163 14.25 -43.16 -9.01
C THR A 163 15.48 -44.07 -9.15
N GLY A 164 15.55 -45.12 -8.33
CA GLY A 164 16.58 -46.14 -8.52
C GLY A 164 16.37 -46.87 -9.84
N GLY A 165 17.38 -46.85 -10.73
CA GLY A 165 17.50 -47.76 -11.88
C GLY A 165 16.77 -47.34 -13.15
#